data_AF-A0A2V8SKM9-F1
#
_entry.id   AF-A0A2V8SKM9-F1
#
_cell.length_a   1.000
_cell.length_b   1.000
_cell.length_c   1.000
_cell.angle_alpha   90.00
_cell.angle_beta   90.00
_cell.angle_gamma   90.00
#
_symmetry.space_group_name_H-M   'P 1'
#
loop_
_entity.id
_entity.type
_entity.pdbx_description
1 polymer ?
#
loop_
_entity_poly.entity_id
_entity_poly.type
_entity_poly.pdbx_seq_one_letter_code
_entity_poly.pdbx_strand_id
1 'polypeptide(L)'
;PQVLRADGYMLGIDGSVQGHKVMPVRSSSAVTVSVTDATRGVAVNHAPTISSAGYNGNAFNTHPPHTVRAAETKTCSDCHVSKENDNNSWVASVLMQGSNQVNFMGRFIYIAEGREGLSATLVAEQTEPQAVMGSHLQQIAYPDWYAKHEARGGRLQENYAHRGADVRQVQMYGEFLLAAAGKQGFVVYDIANVADKDFSQRIVDSPFSRVGQKLYVRTKDATGVAVGSPAPLDPRRNPGETEDQRKWLELNEEQPVAPLYGYAFICDRQEGLVTVNINTLTDGLNTNNQLKRAATYNPEGHLTNARNINVVGNYAYILTDRALEVVNISDPTGPRWVSETTAPLRDPRSLAVQFRYCFLTDADGMKVLDVTDLEHPRAVEGAGLPLRDAQGIYLAREYAYVADGADGLAILDIERAEHPKLDQLFNDGGKLSDTRDVKVGMAYASLFAYVADGKNGLKVVELTNP
;
A
#
# COMPACT_ATOMS: atom_id res chain seq x y z
N PRO A 1 -9.81 -20.92 18.82
CA PRO A 1 -9.29 -21.48 17.54
C PRO A 1 -7.77 -21.77 17.64
N GLN A 2 -7.42 -23.02 17.96
CA GLN A 2 -6.04 -23.48 18.08
C GLN A 2 -5.52 -24.03 16.74
N VAL A 3 -5.29 -23.14 15.77
CA VAL A 3 -4.68 -23.53 14.50
C VAL A 3 -3.62 -22.49 14.15
N LEU A 4 -2.35 -22.81 14.43
CA LEU A 4 -1.28 -22.36 13.56
C LEU A 4 -1.61 -22.97 12.19
N ARG A 5 -1.98 -22.15 11.21
CA ARG A 5 -2.19 -22.67 9.85
C ARG A 5 -0.85 -23.20 9.37
N ALA A 6 -0.82 -24.41 8.83
CA ALA A 6 0.39 -24.96 8.22
C ALA A 6 0.92 -23.99 7.13
N ASP A 7 -0.02 -23.33 6.46
CA ASP A 7 0.13 -22.38 5.36
C ASP A 7 0.73 -21.02 5.76
N GLY A 8 0.88 -20.71 7.06
CA GLY A 8 1.46 -19.44 7.51
C GLY A 8 1.43 -19.17 9.02
N TYR A 9 2.53 -18.62 9.54
CA TYR A 9 2.61 -18.04 10.88
C TYR A 9 3.52 -16.80 10.89
N MET A 10 3.46 -16.02 11.97
CA MET A 10 4.32 -14.87 12.23
C MET A 10 5.15 -15.12 13.49
N LEU A 11 6.29 -14.46 13.64
CA LEU A 11 7.10 -14.45 14.85
C LEU A 11 7.14 -13.03 15.44
N GLY A 12 7.11 -12.97 16.76
CA GLY A 12 7.39 -11.76 17.53
C GLY A 12 7.97 -12.11 18.87
N ILE A 13 8.23 -11.09 19.68
CA ILE A 13 8.76 -11.22 21.03
C ILE A 13 7.57 -11.16 22.00
N ASP A 14 7.45 -12.13 22.90
CA ASP A 14 6.47 -12.10 23.99
C ASP A 14 6.79 -10.98 24.97
N GLY A 15 5.81 -10.52 25.74
CA GLY A 15 6.09 -9.59 26.82
C GLY A 15 6.83 -10.24 28.01
N SER A 16 6.82 -9.54 29.13
CA SER A 16 7.36 -10.03 30.41
C SER A 16 6.75 -11.36 30.89
N VAL A 17 5.54 -11.74 30.44
CA VAL A 17 4.82 -12.94 30.92
C VAL A 17 5.54 -14.25 30.58
N GLN A 18 6.09 -14.41 29.37
CA GLN A 18 6.96 -15.56 29.02
C GLN A 18 8.45 -15.25 29.11
N GLY A 19 8.81 -14.01 29.48
CA GLY A 19 10.19 -13.54 29.61
C GLY A 19 10.85 -13.25 28.27
N HIS A 20 10.20 -12.41 27.43
CA HIS A 20 10.77 -11.86 26.19
C HIS A 20 11.29 -12.90 25.19
N LYS A 21 10.60 -14.05 25.12
CA LYS A 21 10.94 -15.13 24.17
C LYS A 21 10.37 -14.85 22.79
N VAL A 22 11.12 -15.24 21.76
CA VAL A 22 10.58 -15.34 20.40
C VAL A 22 9.51 -16.42 20.38
N MET A 23 8.30 -16.06 19.95
CA MET A 23 7.10 -16.90 19.97
C MET A 23 6.29 -16.73 18.68
N PRO A 24 5.50 -17.75 18.29
CA PRO A 24 4.50 -17.57 17.26
C PRO A 24 3.49 -16.50 17.66
N VAL A 25 3.26 -15.56 16.75
CA VAL A 25 2.31 -14.46 16.86
C VAL A 25 1.17 -14.70 15.87
N ARG A 26 -0.03 -14.28 16.25
CA ARG A 26 -1.16 -14.14 15.32
C ARG A 26 -1.80 -12.77 15.46
N SER A 27 -2.32 -12.26 14.34
CA SER A 27 -3.36 -11.24 14.42
C SER A 27 -4.49 -11.78 15.30
N SER A 28 -4.80 -11.03 16.35
CA SER A 28 -5.82 -11.36 17.33
C SER A 28 -7.08 -10.54 17.12
N SER A 29 -6.91 -9.30 16.63
CA SER A 29 -7.97 -8.45 16.07
C SER A 29 -7.39 -7.60 14.95
N ALA A 30 -8.15 -7.41 13.87
CA ALA A 30 -8.01 -6.26 12.99
C ALA A 30 -9.31 -5.47 13.10
N VAL A 31 -9.30 -4.37 13.86
CA VAL A 31 -10.52 -3.61 14.17
C VAL A 31 -10.77 -2.58 13.08
N THR A 32 -11.57 -2.98 12.10
CA THR A 32 -12.29 -2.07 11.21
C THR A 32 -13.73 -1.91 11.70
N VAL A 33 -14.29 -0.71 11.56
CA VAL A 33 -15.64 -0.39 12.03
C VAL A 33 -16.52 -0.01 10.86
N SER A 34 -17.68 -0.66 10.79
CA SER A 34 -18.79 -0.27 9.91
C SER A 34 -19.99 0.12 10.79
N VAL A 35 -20.68 1.19 10.41
CA VAL A 35 -21.86 1.71 11.13
C VAL A 35 -23.03 1.76 10.17
N THR A 36 -24.14 1.15 10.57
CA THR A 36 -25.42 1.27 9.87
C THR A 36 -26.41 2.08 10.68
N ASP A 37 -27.19 2.93 10.03
CA ASP A 37 -28.27 3.68 10.67
C ASP A 37 -29.55 2.85 10.84
N ALA A 38 -30.58 3.44 11.45
CA ALA A 38 -31.88 2.79 11.69
C ALA A 38 -32.66 2.46 10.41
N THR A 39 -32.33 3.08 9.27
CA THR A 39 -32.89 2.80 7.94
C THR A 39 -32.09 1.73 7.17
N ARG A 40 -30.97 1.27 7.73
CA ARG A 40 -29.96 0.38 7.13
C ARG A 40 -29.10 1.04 6.04
N GLY A 41 -29.04 2.38 6.01
CA GLY A 41 -27.98 3.12 5.33
C GLY A 41 -26.62 2.82 5.98
N VAL A 42 -25.52 2.92 5.22
CA VAL A 42 -24.16 2.62 5.72
C VAL A 42 -23.41 3.93 5.94
N ALA A 43 -23.47 4.42 7.18
CA ALA A 43 -22.90 5.69 7.59
C ALA A 43 -21.38 5.65 7.87
N VAL A 44 -20.79 4.46 7.98
CA VAL A 44 -19.33 4.23 7.97
C VAL A 44 -19.09 2.83 7.40
N ASN A 45 -18.07 2.64 6.55
CA ASN A 45 -17.72 1.35 5.96
C ASN A 45 -16.23 1.03 6.14
N HIS A 46 -15.92 -0.02 6.92
CA HIS A 46 -14.57 -0.55 7.16
C HIS A 46 -13.51 0.50 7.55
N ALA A 47 -13.90 1.51 8.34
CA ALA A 47 -12.98 2.54 8.80
C ALA A 47 -11.93 1.93 9.76
N PRO A 48 -10.63 2.21 9.58
CA PRO A 48 -9.60 1.77 10.51
C PRO A 48 -9.68 2.55 11.83
N THR A 49 -9.35 1.90 12.93
CA THR A 49 -9.30 2.53 14.26
C THR A 49 -7.87 2.94 14.64
N ILE A 50 -7.76 3.91 15.54
CA ILE A 50 -6.50 4.32 16.19
C ILE A 50 -6.70 4.22 17.71
N SER A 51 -5.75 3.60 18.41
CA SER A 51 -5.80 3.46 19.86
C SER A 51 -5.58 4.80 20.59
N SER A 52 -5.82 4.81 21.90
CA SER A 52 -5.50 5.97 22.76
C SER A 52 -4.00 6.32 22.77
N ALA A 53 -3.12 5.33 22.52
CA ALA A 53 -1.67 5.48 22.44
C ALA A 53 -1.14 5.80 21.02
N GLY A 54 -2.03 5.88 20.01
CA GLY A 54 -1.65 6.25 18.63
C GLY A 54 -1.32 5.08 17.70
N TYR A 55 -1.38 3.83 18.16
CA TYR A 55 -1.25 2.65 17.30
C TYR A 55 -2.49 2.45 16.43
N ASN A 56 -2.33 1.76 15.29
CA ASN A 56 -3.47 1.33 14.48
C ASN A 56 -4.30 0.23 15.18
N GLY A 57 -5.49 -0.05 14.67
CA GLY A 57 -6.43 -1.04 15.20
C GLY A 57 -6.05 -2.52 15.04
N ASN A 58 -4.82 -2.86 14.64
CA ASN A 58 -4.39 -4.24 14.44
C ASN A 58 -3.61 -4.73 15.66
N ALA A 59 -4.24 -5.63 16.43
CA ALA A 59 -3.66 -6.24 17.61
C ALA A 59 -3.04 -7.60 17.26
N PHE A 60 -1.80 -7.81 17.70
CA PHE A 60 -1.04 -9.04 17.52
C PHE A 60 -0.67 -9.60 18.89
N ASN A 61 -0.98 -10.87 19.14
CA ASN A 61 -0.68 -11.52 20.43
C ASN A 61 0.13 -12.78 20.19
N THR A 62 1.17 -12.96 21.00
CA THR A 62 1.91 -14.22 21.14
C THR A 62 1.00 -15.35 21.60
N HIS A 63 1.22 -16.54 21.07
CA HIS A 63 0.47 -17.74 21.42
C HIS A 63 1.45 -18.90 21.62
N PRO A 64 1.80 -19.24 22.87
CA PRO A 64 2.67 -20.39 23.13
C PRO A 64 1.97 -21.68 22.63
N PRO A 65 2.64 -22.54 21.85
CA PRO A 65 2.05 -23.76 21.34
C PRO A 65 1.82 -24.76 22.49
N HIS A 66 0.57 -24.90 22.91
CA HIS A 66 0.12 -25.79 23.99
C HIS A 66 0.30 -27.30 23.71
N THR A 67 0.59 -27.69 22.46
CA THR A 67 1.07 -29.02 22.08
C THR A 67 2.12 -28.89 20.99
N VAL A 68 3.32 -29.38 21.25
CA VAL A 68 4.37 -29.55 20.24
C VAL A 68 4.37 -31.01 19.77
N ARG A 69 4.09 -31.24 18.49
CA ARG A 69 4.17 -32.57 17.88
C ARG A 69 5.59 -32.78 17.34
N ALA A 70 6.27 -33.83 17.77
CA ALA A 70 7.65 -34.12 17.37
C ALA A 70 7.84 -34.26 15.83
N ALA A 71 6.79 -34.65 15.10
CA ALA A 71 6.82 -34.84 13.66
C ALA A 71 6.55 -33.55 12.82
N GLU A 72 6.06 -32.47 13.44
CA GLU A 72 5.76 -31.19 12.76
C GLU A 72 6.82 -30.12 13.11
N THR A 73 8.06 -30.58 13.31
CA THR A 73 9.16 -29.71 13.77
C THR A 73 9.59 -28.75 12.65
N LYS A 74 9.46 -27.44 12.93
CA LYS A 74 9.92 -26.36 12.05
C LYS A 74 11.45 -26.41 11.87
N THR A 75 11.89 -26.19 10.65
CA THR A 75 13.29 -26.24 10.21
C THR A 75 13.95 -24.87 10.30
N CYS A 76 15.28 -24.80 10.13
CA CYS A 76 15.97 -23.50 10.09
C CYS A 76 15.42 -22.57 9.01
N SER A 77 15.06 -23.11 7.84
CA SER A 77 14.45 -22.38 6.71
C SER A 77 13.02 -21.91 6.94
N ASP A 78 12.34 -22.33 8.02
CA ASP A 78 11.05 -21.75 8.40
C ASP A 78 11.21 -20.38 9.10
N CYS A 79 12.38 -20.11 9.70
CA CYS A 79 12.65 -18.89 10.48
C CYS A 79 13.84 -18.05 9.96
N HIS A 80 14.65 -18.60 9.07
CA HIS A 80 15.83 -17.96 8.47
C HIS A 80 15.78 -18.08 6.95
N VAL A 81 16.53 -17.21 6.27
CA VAL A 81 16.78 -17.32 4.82
C VAL A 81 17.33 -18.72 4.50
N SER A 82 16.73 -19.39 3.51
CA SER A 82 17.15 -20.71 3.06
C SER A 82 18.52 -20.62 2.38
N LYS A 83 19.26 -21.73 2.36
CA LYS A 83 20.55 -21.80 1.66
C LYS A 83 20.41 -21.52 0.16
N GLU A 84 19.27 -21.88 -0.42
CA GLU A 84 18.93 -21.72 -1.83
C GLU A 84 18.30 -20.35 -2.15
N ASN A 85 18.13 -19.48 -1.14
CA ASN A 85 17.63 -18.10 -1.25
C ASN A 85 16.21 -17.96 -1.84
N ASP A 86 15.39 -19.01 -1.69
CA ASP A 86 14.04 -19.16 -2.28
C ASP A 86 12.88 -18.86 -1.32
N ASN A 87 13.14 -18.48 -0.07
CA ASN A 87 12.09 -18.26 0.93
C ASN A 87 11.95 -16.79 1.39
N ASN A 88 12.36 -15.83 0.58
CA ASN A 88 12.38 -14.40 0.98
C ASN A 88 10.97 -13.84 1.29
N SER A 89 9.96 -14.18 0.49
CA SER A 89 8.56 -13.80 0.69
C SER A 89 7.95 -14.43 1.95
N TRP A 90 8.36 -15.66 2.26
CA TRP A 90 8.02 -16.37 3.47
C TRP A 90 8.64 -15.68 4.69
N VAL A 91 9.93 -15.39 4.67
CA VAL A 91 10.62 -14.68 5.77
C VAL A 91 10.04 -13.28 5.98
N ALA A 92 9.67 -12.56 4.90
CA ALA A 92 8.94 -11.27 5.00
C ALA A 92 7.63 -11.40 5.80
N SER A 93 6.89 -12.48 5.54
CA SER A 93 5.62 -12.79 6.22
C SER A 93 5.85 -13.21 7.68
N VAL A 94 6.85 -14.05 7.93
CA VAL A 94 7.23 -14.52 9.27
C VAL A 94 7.69 -13.35 10.16
N LEU A 95 8.45 -12.40 9.62
CA LEU A 95 8.94 -11.22 10.34
C LEU A 95 7.91 -10.07 10.43
N MET A 96 6.65 -10.31 10.08
CA MET A 96 5.56 -9.32 10.09
C MET A 96 5.80 -8.06 9.22
N GLN A 97 6.80 -8.08 8.34
CA GLN A 97 6.97 -7.04 7.29
C GLN A 97 5.88 -7.17 6.22
N GLY A 98 5.35 -8.39 6.05
CA GLY A 98 4.28 -8.70 5.14
C GLY A 98 4.79 -9.05 3.73
N SER A 99 3.92 -9.74 2.99
CA SER A 99 4.15 -10.13 1.60
C SER A 99 3.05 -9.59 0.67
N ASN A 100 2.25 -8.62 1.14
CA ASN A 100 1.11 -7.98 0.46
C ASN A 100 -0.02 -8.88 -0.06
N GLN A 101 0.13 -10.21 -0.07
CA GLN A 101 -0.88 -11.13 -0.58
C GLN A 101 -2.24 -10.93 0.10
N VAL A 102 -2.24 -10.85 1.43
CA VAL A 102 -3.45 -10.71 2.26
C VAL A 102 -4.00 -9.28 2.35
N ASN A 103 -3.50 -8.35 1.51
CA ASN A 103 -3.99 -6.97 1.52
C ASN A 103 -5.44 -6.91 1.05
N PHE A 104 -6.24 -6.08 1.72
CA PHE A 104 -7.65 -5.89 1.42
C PHE A 104 -7.85 -4.53 0.76
N MET A 105 -8.33 -4.53 -0.49
CA MET A 105 -8.50 -3.31 -1.29
C MET A 105 -9.83 -2.58 -1.02
N GLY A 106 -10.75 -3.19 -0.27
CA GLY A 106 -12.05 -2.60 0.04
C GLY A 106 -13.08 -2.69 -1.08
N ARG A 107 -14.23 -2.03 -0.85
CA ARG A 107 -15.39 -2.04 -1.75
C ARG A 107 -15.22 -1.13 -2.97
N PHE A 108 -14.41 -0.09 -2.86
CA PHE A 108 -14.15 0.91 -3.90
C PHE A 108 -12.66 0.96 -4.24
N ILE A 109 -12.35 0.95 -5.53
CA ILE A 109 -10.99 1.17 -6.03
C ILE A 109 -10.86 2.61 -6.50
N TYR A 110 -9.89 3.32 -5.94
CA TYR A 110 -9.56 4.70 -6.30
C TYR A 110 -8.48 4.70 -7.39
N ILE A 111 -8.72 5.43 -8.47
CA ILE A 111 -7.91 5.42 -9.69
C ILE A 111 -7.43 6.84 -9.97
N ALA A 112 -6.13 7.01 -10.19
CA ALA A 112 -5.54 8.22 -10.73
C ALA A 112 -5.72 8.23 -12.26
N GLU A 113 -6.41 9.23 -12.81
CA GLU A 113 -6.78 9.30 -14.24
C GLU A 113 -5.96 10.37 -15.00
N GLY A 114 -4.83 10.81 -14.42
CA GLY A 114 -4.01 11.87 -14.97
C GLY A 114 -4.81 13.17 -15.04
N ARG A 115 -4.85 13.78 -16.23
CA ARG A 115 -5.51 15.07 -16.49
C ARG A 115 -7.03 15.04 -16.37
N GLU A 116 -7.65 13.87 -16.40
CA GLU A 116 -9.10 13.73 -16.19
C GLU A 116 -9.48 13.87 -14.72
N GLY A 117 -8.51 13.74 -13.80
CA GLY A 117 -8.71 13.79 -12.35
C GLY A 117 -8.53 12.42 -11.71
N LEU A 118 -9.48 12.01 -10.88
CA LEU A 118 -9.49 10.70 -10.24
C LEU A 118 -10.92 10.16 -10.15
N SER A 119 -11.08 8.84 -10.02
CA SER A 119 -12.39 8.25 -9.78
C SER A 119 -12.38 7.13 -8.73
N ALA A 120 -13.55 6.86 -8.14
CA ALA A 120 -13.81 5.71 -7.29
C ALA A 120 -14.77 4.75 -8.00
N THR A 121 -14.32 3.53 -8.28
CA THR A 121 -15.13 2.49 -8.93
C THR A 121 -15.58 1.45 -7.92
N LEU A 122 -16.87 1.13 -7.91
CA LEU A 122 -17.42 0.04 -7.09
C LEU A 122 -17.00 -1.31 -7.66
N VAL A 123 -16.35 -2.15 -6.85
CA VAL A 123 -15.84 -3.47 -7.29
C VAL A 123 -16.42 -4.66 -6.51
N ALA A 124 -17.00 -4.44 -5.33
CA ALA A 124 -17.49 -5.52 -4.48
C ALA A 124 -18.87 -5.24 -3.88
N GLU A 125 -19.57 -6.29 -3.48
CA GLU A 125 -20.91 -6.21 -2.91
C GLU A 125 -20.94 -5.54 -1.53
N GLN A 126 -22.08 -4.98 -1.15
CA GLN A 126 -22.23 -4.31 0.16
C GLN A 126 -22.39 -5.30 1.33
N THR A 127 -23.04 -6.44 1.08
CA THR A 127 -23.40 -7.42 2.10
C THR A 127 -22.34 -8.50 2.27
N GLU A 128 -22.28 -9.10 3.45
CA GLU A 128 -21.47 -10.30 3.70
C GLU A 128 -22.10 -11.55 3.03
N PRO A 129 -21.30 -12.41 2.36
CA PRO A 129 -19.87 -12.21 2.05
C PRO A 129 -19.67 -11.13 0.98
N GLN A 130 -18.77 -10.17 1.21
CA GLN A 130 -18.40 -9.08 0.30
C GLN A 130 -17.65 -9.59 -0.93
N ALA A 131 -18.38 -10.27 -1.82
CA ALA A 131 -17.86 -10.83 -3.05
C ALA A 131 -17.47 -9.72 -4.04
N VAL A 132 -16.36 -9.91 -4.75
CA VAL A 132 -15.98 -9.07 -5.90
C VAL A 132 -16.97 -9.34 -7.05
N MET A 133 -17.45 -8.29 -7.71
CA MET A 133 -18.41 -8.42 -8.80
C MET A 133 -17.79 -9.16 -9.99
N GLY A 134 -18.48 -10.19 -10.50
CA GLY A 134 -17.98 -11.09 -11.54
C GLY A 134 -17.13 -12.26 -11.04
N SER A 135 -16.81 -12.34 -9.74
CA SER A 135 -15.99 -13.43 -9.17
C SER A 135 -16.75 -14.75 -9.01
N HIS A 136 -15.99 -15.84 -8.90
CA HIS A 136 -16.52 -17.16 -8.54
C HIS A 136 -17.30 -17.15 -7.21
N LEU A 137 -16.85 -16.36 -6.22
CA LEU A 137 -17.58 -16.20 -4.96
C LEU A 137 -18.95 -15.53 -5.15
N GLN A 138 -19.06 -14.53 -6.04
CA GLN A 138 -20.34 -13.88 -6.33
C GLN A 138 -21.29 -14.84 -7.05
N GLN A 139 -20.77 -15.70 -7.96
CA GLN A 139 -21.55 -16.74 -8.63
C GLN A 139 -22.23 -17.70 -7.65
N ILE A 140 -21.53 -18.08 -6.58
CA ILE A 140 -22.05 -19.00 -5.54
C ILE A 140 -22.96 -18.27 -4.54
N ALA A 141 -22.53 -17.12 -4.01
CA ALA A 141 -23.25 -16.43 -2.94
C ALA A 141 -24.46 -15.61 -3.44
N TYR A 142 -24.38 -15.07 -4.66
CA TYR A 142 -25.39 -14.15 -5.23
C TYR A 142 -25.64 -14.46 -6.73
N PRO A 143 -26.15 -15.66 -7.08
CA PRO A 143 -26.29 -16.09 -8.47
C PRO A 143 -27.13 -15.13 -9.32
N ASP A 144 -28.18 -14.52 -8.76
CA ASP A 144 -28.99 -13.50 -9.44
C ASP A 144 -28.23 -12.21 -9.77
N TRP A 145 -27.24 -11.84 -8.95
CA TRP A 145 -26.45 -10.63 -9.12
C TRP A 145 -25.29 -10.88 -10.08
N TYR A 146 -24.68 -12.06 -10.00
CA TYR A 146 -23.73 -12.57 -10.99
C TYR A 146 -24.36 -12.65 -12.38
N ALA A 147 -25.55 -13.25 -12.52
CA ALA A 147 -26.28 -13.31 -13.79
C ALA A 147 -26.59 -11.90 -14.36
N LYS A 148 -26.88 -10.92 -13.51
CA LYS A 148 -27.04 -9.51 -13.91
C LYS A 148 -25.72 -8.85 -14.34
N HIS A 149 -24.58 -9.25 -13.75
CA HIS A 149 -23.25 -8.77 -14.14
C HIS A 149 -22.85 -9.34 -15.51
N GLU A 150 -23.05 -10.64 -15.72
CA GLU A 150 -22.83 -11.33 -17.00
C GLU A 150 -23.74 -10.77 -18.12
N ALA A 151 -25.01 -10.50 -17.83
CA ALA A 151 -25.93 -9.87 -18.77
C ALA A 151 -25.50 -8.45 -19.21
N ARG A 152 -24.56 -7.82 -18.50
CA ARG A 152 -23.93 -6.53 -18.85
C ARG A 152 -22.53 -6.69 -19.47
N GLY A 153 -22.11 -7.92 -19.77
CA GLY A 153 -20.81 -8.24 -20.35
C GLY A 153 -19.63 -7.93 -19.42
N GLY A 154 -19.75 -8.27 -18.12
CA GLY A 154 -18.68 -8.07 -17.14
C GLY A 154 -18.46 -6.62 -16.69
N ARG A 155 -19.39 -5.70 -17.03
CA ARG A 155 -19.18 -4.26 -16.81
C ARG A 155 -19.62 -3.83 -15.42
N LEU A 156 -18.67 -3.28 -14.65
CA LEU A 156 -18.95 -2.47 -13.46
C LEU A 156 -19.78 -1.24 -13.83
N GLN A 157 -20.72 -0.85 -12.97
CA GLN A 157 -21.76 0.15 -13.28
C GLN A 157 -21.60 1.47 -12.53
N GLU A 158 -21.02 1.44 -11.33
CA GLU A 158 -20.89 2.62 -10.48
C GLU A 158 -19.45 3.13 -10.47
N ASN A 159 -19.28 4.36 -10.94
CA ASN A 159 -18.03 5.11 -10.92
C ASN A 159 -18.32 6.55 -10.51
N TYR A 160 -17.54 7.08 -9.57
CA TYR A 160 -17.69 8.44 -9.05
C TYR A 160 -16.41 9.23 -9.32
N ALA A 161 -16.46 10.15 -10.28
CA ALA A 161 -15.31 10.95 -10.70
C ALA A 161 -15.20 12.30 -9.95
N HIS A 162 -13.96 12.74 -9.71
CA HIS A 162 -13.61 14.11 -9.36
C HIS A 162 -12.68 14.65 -10.45
N ARG A 163 -13.17 15.58 -11.26
CA ARG A 163 -12.49 16.09 -12.46
C ARG A 163 -11.75 17.41 -12.21
N GLY A 164 -10.75 17.69 -13.05
CA GLY A 164 -10.09 19.00 -13.11
C GLY A 164 -8.75 19.10 -12.37
N ALA A 165 -8.17 17.97 -11.99
CA ALA A 165 -6.83 17.84 -11.42
C ALA A 165 -5.95 16.94 -12.32
N ASP A 166 -4.63 17.10 -12.29
CA ASP A 166 -3.67 16.21 -12.99
C ASP A 166 -3.16 15.15 -12.00
N VAL A 167 -4.04 14.23 -11.59
CA VAL A 167 -3.77 13.26 -10.52
C VAL A 167 -3.02 12.07 -11.08
N ARG A 168 -1.77 11.88 -10.63
CA ARG A 168 -0.83 10.90 -11.18
C ARG A 168 -0.61 9.69 -10.29
N GLN A 169 -0.73 9.88 -8.98
CA GLN A 169 -0.71 8.81 -7.98
C GLN A 169 -1.69 9.14 -6.86
N VAL A 170 -2.34 8.10 -6.32
CA VAL A 170 -3.20 8.18 -5.14
C VAL A 170 -2.77 7.15 -4.10
N GLN A 171 -2.96 7.48 -2.82
CA GLN A 171 -2.72 6.61 -1.68
C GLN A 171 -3.87 6.78 -0.69
N MET A 172 -4.59 5.69 -0.39
CA MET A 172 -5.65 5.70 0.63
C MET A 172 -5.03 5.76 2.03
N TYR A 173 -5.60 6.57 2.92
CA TYR A 173 -5.16 6.75 4.29
C TYR A 173 -6.38 7.00 5.19
N GLY A 174 -6.96 5.91 5.71
CA GLY A 174 -8.24 5.97 6.42
C GLY A 174 -9.38 6.45 5.52
N GLU A 175 -10.09 7.49 5.96
CA GLU A 175 -11.19 8.13 5.24
C GLU A 175 -10.75 9.17 4.19
N PHE A 176 -9.44 9.31 3.98
CA PHE A 176 -8.83 10.26 3.06
C PHE A 176 -8.09 9.57 1.92
N LEU A 177 -8.07 10.23 0.75
CA LEU A 177 -7.27 9.87 -0.40
C LEU A 177 -6.20 10.93 -0.63
N LEU A 178 -4.96 10.58 -0.34
CA LEU A 178 -3.78 11.40 -0.55
C LEU A 178 -3.41 11.36 -2.04
N ALA A 179 -3.15 12.50 -2.68
CA ALA A 179 -2.96 12.56 -4.14
C ALA A 179 -1.80 13.47 -4.56
N ALA A 180 -1.00 12.99 -5.51
CA ALA A 180 -0.02 13.79 -6.24
C ALA A 180 -0.66 14.33 -7.54
N ALA A 181 -0.97 15.62 -7.55
CA ALA A 181 -1.83 16.29 -8.54
C ALA A 181 -1.07 17.25 -9.48
N GLY A 182 0.17 16.93 -9.86
CA GLY A 182 0.97 17.73 -10.79
C GLY A 182 1.15 19.16 -10.33
N LYS A 183 0.77 20.12 -11.18
CA LYS A 183 0.85 21.57 -10.86
C LYS A 183 -0.13 22.03 -9.77
N GLN A 184 -1.06 21.18 -9.34
CA GLN A 184 -1.88 21.41 -8.15
C GLN A 184 -1.22 20.94 -6.85
N GLY A 185 -0.09 20.23 -6.97
CA GLY A 185 0.72 19.77 -5.86
C GLY A 185 0.15 18.57 -5.12
N PHE A 186 0.33 18.60 -3.80
CA PHE A 186 -0.27 17.62 -2.91
C PHE A 186 -1.70 18.03 -2.58
N VAL A 187 -2.66 17.14 -2.81
CA VAL A 187 -4.08 17.34 -2.50
C VAL A 187 -4.56 16.14 -1.70
N VAL A 188 -5.40 16.39 -0.70
CA VAL A 188 -6.07 15.35 0.09
C VAL A 188 -7.57 15.46 -0.15
N TYR A 189 -8.17 14.37 -0.60
CA TYR A 189 -9.61 14.29 -0.81
C TYR A 189 -10.26 13.52 0.34
N ASP A 190 -11.38 14.03 0.83
CA ASP A 190 -12.34 13.27 1.64
C ASP A 190 -13.06 12.28 0.73
N ILE A 191 -12.96 10.99 1.09
CA ILE A 191 -13.64 9.85 0.47
C ILE A 191 -14.57 9.12 1.47
N ALA A 192 -14.81 9.72 2.64
CA ALA A 192 -15.68 9.18 3.67
C ALA A 192 -17.09 8.97 3.09
N ASN A 193 -17.63 7.75 3.19
CA ASN A 193 -18.95 7.41 2.67
C ASN A 193 -19.15 7.76 1.18
N VAL A 194 -18.17 7.50 0.31
CA VAL A 194 -18.29 7.73 -1.15
C VAL A 194 -19.54 7.09 -1.78
N ALA A 195 -20.10 6.05 -1.14
CA ALA A 195 -21.36 5.39 -1.51
C ALA A 195 -22.63 6.16 -1.08
N ASP A 196 -22.55 6.95 -0.02
CA ASP A 196 -23.68 7.48 0.76
C ASP A 196 -23.32 8.87 1.35
N LYS A 197 -23.17 9.86 0.46
CA LYS A 197 -23.05 11.29 0.83
C LYS A 197 -24.35 12.03 0.45
N ASP A 198 -24.81 12.93 1.31
CA ASP A 198 -26.00 13.78 1.11
C ASP A 198 -25.90 14.81 -0.06
N PHE A 199 -24.85 14.76 -0.87
CA PHE A 199 -24.63 15.66 -1.99
C PHE A 199 -23.91 14.96 -3.16
N SER A 200 -24.13 15.46 -4.38
CA SER A 200 -23.79 14.74 -5.60
C SER A 200 -22.29 14.52 -5.83
N GLN A 201 -21.42 15.41 -5.33
CA GLN A 201 -19.97 15.29 -5.47
C GLN A 201 -19.40 14.39 -4.37
N ARG A 202 -19.22 13.10 -4.66
CA ARG A 202 -18.87 12.07 -3.66
C ARG A 202 -17.42 12.06 -3.18
N ILE A 203 -16.52 12.77 -3.87
CA ILE A 203 -15.09 12.90 -3.55
C ILE A 203 -14.76 14.39 -3.47
N VAL A 204 -14.21 14.86 -2.35
CA VAL A 204 -14.26 16.30 -1.98
C VAL A 204 -12.91 16.84 -1.49
N ASP A 205 -12.49 17.98 -2.03
CA ASP A 205 -11.22 18.67 -1.70
C ASP A 205 -11.35 19.72 -0.57
N SER A 206 -12.58 20.00 -0.12
CA SER A 206 -12.90 20.94 0.97
C SER A 206 -14.29 20.63 1.58
N PRO A 207 -14.46 19.52 2.33
CA PRO A 207 -15.77 19.07 2.81
C PRO A 207 -16.51 20.03 3.75
N PHE A 208 -15.81 20.94 4.45
CA PHE A 208 -16.44 21.90 5.37
C PHE A 208 -16.46 23.34 4.81
N SER A 209 -15.30 23.96 4.65
CA SER A 209 -15.16 25.25 3.96
C SER A 209 -13.68 25.55 3.65
N ARG A 210 -13.43 26.35 2.61
CA ARG A 210 -12.09 26.82 2.23
C ARG A 210 -11.41 27.75 3.26
N VAL A 211 -12.15 28.20 4.28
CA VAL A 211 -11.64 29.04 5.37
C VAL A 211 -11.32 28.18 6.60
N GLY A 212 -12.16 27.19 6.91
CA GLY A 212 -11.95 26.25 8.01
C GLY A 212 -10.94 25.14 7.70
N GLN A 213 -10.80 24.75 6.43
CA GLN A 213 -9.91 23.68 5.99
C GLN A 213 -9.02 24.09 4.81
N LYS A 214 -7.83 23.50 4.79
CA LYS A 214 -6.88 23.56 3.69
C LYS A 214 -6.21 22.19 3.52
N LEU A 215 -6.85 21.33 2.74
CA LEU A 215 -6.41 19.97 2.43
C LEU A 215 -5.44 19.91 1.22
N TYR A 216 -4.60 20.94 1.01
CA TYR A 216 -3.65 20.97 -0.11
C TYR A 216 -2.37 21.76 0.18
N VAL A 217 -1.28 21.39 -0.51
CA VAL A 217 0.05 21.99 -0.37
C VAL A 217 0.74 22.14 -1.74
N ARG A 218 1.06 23.40 -2.11
CA ARG A 218 1.81 23.84 -3.32
C ARG A 218 1.51 22.99 -4.58
N THR A 219 2.46 22.40 -5.31
CA THR A 219 3.94 22.43 -5.22
C THR A 219 4.48 23.13 -6.49
N LYS A 220 5.29 22.48 -7.34
CA LYS A 220 5.55 22.90 -8.73
C LYS A 220 5.06 21.87 -9.74
N ASP A 221 5.35 20.59 -9.53
CA ASP A 221 4.93 19.47 -10.36
C ASP A 221 4.96 18.11 -9.61
N ALA A 222 4.00 17.87 -8.72
CA ALA A 222 3.90 16.64 -7.92
C ALA A 222 3.68 15.39 -8.79
N THR A 223 4.40 14.31 -8.48
CA THR A 223 4.41 13.05 -9.26
C THR A 223 3.99 11.84 -8.46
N GLY A 224 4.43 11.75 -7.20
CA GLY A 224 4.13 10.61 -6.34
C GLY A 224 3.89 11.01 -4.88
N VAL A 225 3.25 10.12 -4.13
CA VAL A 225 2.95 10.24 -2.70
C VAL A 225 3.11 8.89 -2.01
N ALA A 226 3.79 8.89 -0.87
CA ALA A 226 3.88 7.74 0.03
C ALA A 226 3.64 8.15 1.50
N VAL A 227 3.33 7.16 2.31
CA VAL A 227 3.21 7.23 3.77
C VAL A 227 3.92 6.02 4.39
N GLY A 228 4.41 6.12 5.63
CA GLY A 228 5.04 4.98 6.30
C GLY A 228 4.08 3.81 6.58
N SER A 229 2.77 4.07 6.66
CA SER A 229 1.74 3.04 6.77
C SER A 229 0.43 3.54 6.16
N PRO A 230 -0.30 2.71 5.36
CA PRO A 230 -1.63 3.05 4.86
C PRO A 230 -2.71 2.97 5.95
N ALA A 231 -2.47 2.18 7.01
CA ALA A 231 -3.27 2.21 8.23
C ALA A 231 -2.79 3.39 9.11
N PRO A 232 -3.66 4.33 9.51
CA PRO A 232 -3.28 5.47 10.32
C PRO A 232 -2.59 5.12 11.64
N LEU A 233 -1.54 5.88 11.98
CA LEU A 233 -0.95 5.96 13.33
C LEU A 233 -0.81 7.44 13.69
N ASP A 234 -0.81 7.77 14.98
CA ASP A 234 -0.74 9.15 15.48
C ASP A 234 0.41 9.32 16.50
N PRO A 235 1.65 9.66 16.05
CA PRO A 235 2.78 9.89 16.93
C PRO A 235 2.60 11.04 17.94
N ARG A 236 1.56 11.88 17.84
CA ARG A 236 1.23 12.87 18.90
C ARG A 236 0.59 12.21 20.13
N ARG A 237 0.06 11.01 19.98
CA ARG A 237 -0.55 10.22 21.07
C ARG A 237 0.43 9.27 21.75
N ASN A 238 1.70 9.27 21.31
CA ASN A 238 2.77 8.54 21.96
C ASN A 238 2.71 8.77 23.46
N PRO A 239 2.40 7.74 24.28
CA PRO A 239 2.37 7.91 25.71
C PRO A 239 3.81 8.22 26.14
N GLY A 240 4.07 9.38 26.73
CA GLY A 240 5.44 9.73 27.10
C GLY A 240 5.66 11.19 27.49
N GLU A 241 4.74 12.09 27.14
CA GLU A 241 4.82 13.49 27.53
C GLU A 241 4.61 13.65 29.04
N THR A 242 3.63 12.94 29.62
CA THR A 242 3.39 12.90 31.07
C THR A 242 4.03 11.69 31.76
N GLU A 243 4.22 11.79 33.09
CA GLU A 243 4.79 10.71 33.91
C GLU A 243 3.90 9.46 33.94
N ASP A 244 2.58 9.63 34.07
CA ASP A 244 1.63 8.53 33.99
C ASP A 244 1.68 7.82 32.64
N GLN A 245 1.79 8.56 31.53
CA GLN A 245 1.92 7.97 30.20
C GLN A 245 3.21 7.17 30.02
N ARG A 246 4.35 7.67 30.52
CA ARG A 246 5.63 6.91 30.50
C ARG A 246 5.49 5.59 31.26
N LYS A 247 4.85 5.62 32.43
CA LYS A 247 4.56 4.43 33.24
C LYS A 247 3.69 3.41 32.50
N TRP A 248 2.73 3.85 31.68
CA TRP A 248 1.91 2.93 30.86
C TRP A 248 2.71 2.31 29.69
N LEU A 249 3.60 3.05 29.02
CA LEU A 249 4.52 2.45 28.04
C LEU A 249 5.39 1.37 28.70
N GLU A 250 5.99 1.68 29.84
CA GLU A 250 6.85 0.74 30.58
C GLU A 250 6.09 -0.51 31.04
N LEU A 251 4.82 -0.36 31.46
CA LEU A 251 3.99 -1.49 31.90
C LEU A 251 3.48 -2.36 30.74
N ASN A 252 3.15 -1.75 29.60
CA ASN A 252 2.64 -2.45 28.42
C ASN A 252 3.77 -2.94 27.49
N GLU A 253 5.02 -2.53 27.74
CA GLU A 253 6.21 -2.78 26.89
C GLU A 253 6.02 -2.24 25.44
N GLU A 254 5.25 -1.16 25.32
CA GLU A 254 4.90 -0.50 24.07
C GLU A 254 6.05 0.38 23.54
N GLN A 255 6.25 0.45 22.21
CA GLN A 255 7.29 1.26 21.57
C GLN A 255 6.70 2.55 20.97
N PRO A 256 7.28 3.74 21.18
CA PRO A 256 6.74 4.99 20.62
C PRO A 256 6.66 4.93 19.09
N VAL A 257 5.53 5.33 18.53
CA VAL A 257 5.31 5.48 17.09
C VAL A 257 6.31 6.48 16.53
N ALA A 258 7.11 6.07 15.54
CA ALA A 258 8.12 6.92 14.93
C ALA A 258 7.48 8.17 14.26
N PRO A 259 8.13 9.35 14.32
CA PRO A 259 7.57 10.59 13.77
C PRO A 259 7.12 10.49 12.31
N LEU A 260 7.83 9.71 11.48
CA LEU A 260 7.56 9.54 10.05
C LEU A 260 6.14 9.03 9.74
N TYR A 261 5.50 8.28 10.65
CA TYR A 261 4.14 7.76 10.43
C TYR A 261 3.06 8.85 10.46
N GLY A 262 3.38 10.04 11.00
CA GLY A 262 2.53 11.22 10.97
C GLY A 262 2.71 12.12 9.75
N TYR A 263 3.43 11.68 8.71
CA TYR A 263 3.78 12.47 7.53
C TYR A 263 3.47 11.76 6.21
N ALA A 264 3.09 12.56 5.22
CA ALA A 264 3.13 12.19 3.81
C ALA A 264 4.43 12.70 3.17
N PHE A 265 4.98 11.87 2.28
CA PHE A 265 6.20 12.12 1.51
C PHE A 265 5.83 12.25 0.04
N ILE A 266 6.09 13.42 -0.56
CA ILE A 266 5.63 13.77 -1.90
C ILE A 266 6.85 14.00 -2.80
N CYS A 267 6.88 13.33 -3.94
CA CYS A 267 7.82 13.62 -5.02
C CYS A 267 7.29 14.77 -5.90
N ASP A 268 8.19 15.67 -6.25
CA ASP A 268 7.96 16.78 -7.18
C ASP A 268 9.13 16.88 -8.16
N ARG A 269 8.85 16.96 -9.47
CA ARG A 269 9.92 16.96 -10.49
C ARG A 269 10.90 18.15 -10.37
N GLN A 270 10.50 19.24 -9.73
CA GLN A 270 11.30 20.47 -9.63
C GLN A 270 11.70 20.80 -8.18
N GLU A 271 10.92 20.38 -7.18
CA GLU A 271 11.18 20.64 -5.77
C GLU A 271 11.83 19.46 -5.02
N GLY A 272 11.91 18.28 -5.65
CA GLY A 272 12.46 17.07 -5.04
C GLY A 272 11.48 16.41 -4.08
N LEU A 273 11.90 16.20 -2.83
CA LEU A 273 11.06 15.68 -1.76
C LEU A 273 10.39 16.82 -0.99
N VAL A 274 9.05 16.80 -0.93
CA VAL A 274 8.26 17.67 -0.06
C VAL A 274 7.62 16.81 1.02
N THR A 275 7.79 17.18 2.29
CA THR A 275 7.16 16.48 3.42
C THR A 275 6.00 17.31 3.97
N VAL A 276 4.90 16.63 4.35
CA VAL A 276 3.69 17.27 4.88
C VAL A 276 3.24 16.52 6.12
N ASN A 277 3.06 17.24 7.23
CA ASN A 277 2.48 16.68 8.44
C ASN A 277 0.99 16.42 8.21
N ILE A 278 0.52 15.19 8.42
CA ILE A 278 -0.86 14.75 8.13
C ILE A 278 -1.64 14.32 9.38
N ASN A 279 -1.10 14.49 10.59
CA ASN A 279 -1.76 14.00 11.81
C ASN A 279 -3.14 14.66 12.07
N THR A 280 -3.40 15.85 11.53
CA THR A 280 -4.73 16.49 11.64
C THR A 280 -5.83 15.69 10.93
N LEU A 281 -5.49 14.88 9.92
CA LEU A 281 -6.42 13.97 9.26
C LEU A 281 -6.92 12.84 10.17
N THR A 282 -6.38 12.68 11.39
CA THR A 282 -6.63 11.50 12.24
C THR A 282 -7.00 11.84 13.70
N ASP A 283 -7.14 13.11 14.07
CA ASP A 283 -7.67 13.51 15.39
C ASP A 283 -9.20 13.67 15.45
N GLY A 284 -9.89 13.58 14.31
CA GLY A 284 -11.35 13.74 14.23
C GLY A 284 -11.84 15.19 14.33
N LEU A 285 -10.95 16.18 14.44
CA LEU A 285 -11.29 17.60 14.51
C LEU A 285 -11.20 18.25 13.12
N ASN A 286 -12.17 17.94 12.26
CA ASN A 286 -12.21 18.40 10.88
C ASN A 286 -11.96 19.92 10.68
N THR A 287 -12.26 20.77 11.66
CA THR A 287 -12.01 22.23 11.60
C THR A 287 -10.54 22.64 11.76
N ASN A 288 -9.60 21.73 12.06
CA ASN A 288 -8.18 22.04 12.26
C ASN A 288 -7.27 21.71 11.06
N ASN A 289 -7.82 21.04 10.03
CA ASN A 289 -7.09 20.50 8.87
C ASN A 289 -6.45 21.61 8.02
N GLN A 290 -5.23 22.03 8.38
CA GLN A 290 -4.52 23.17 7.80
C GLN A 290 -3.13 22.74 7.31
N LEU A 291 -3.11 21.94 6.23
CA LEU A 291 -1.90 21.29 5.74
C LEU A 291 -0.84 22.31 5.28
N LYS A 292 0.41 22.03 5.68
CA LYS A 292 1.60 22.85 5.42
C LYS A 292 2.77 21.95 5.10
N ARG A 293 3.71 22.46 4.29
CA ARG A 293 5.04 21.86 4.12
C ARG A 293 5.74 21.84 5.48
N ALA A 294 6.35 20.72 5.82
CA ALA A 294 7.31 20.64 6.92
C ALA A 294 8.73 20.84 6.38
N ALA A 295 9.09 20.13 5.31
CA ALA A 295 10.33 20.32 4.57
C ALA A 295 10.09 20.42 3.05
N THR A 296 11.10 20.93 2.34
CA THR A 296 11.25 20.83 0.89
C THR A 296 12.74 20.66 0.63
N TYR A 297 13.11 19.55 0.00
CA TYR A 297 14.46 19.02 0.03
C TYR A 297 14.86 18.50 -1.36
N ASN A 298 15.91 19.07 -1.92
CA ASN A 298 16.55 18.61 -3.15
C ASN A 298 18.05 18.97 -3.07
N PRO A 299 18.86 18.20 -2.31
CA PRO A 299 20.28 18.49 -2.13
C PRO A 299 20.98 18.32 -3.46
N GLU A 300 21.74 19.34 -3.87
CA GLU A 300 22.60 19.33 -5.08
C GLU A 300 21.88 19.02 -6.41
N GLY A 301 20.55 18.91 -6.40
CA GLY A 301 19.74 18.50 -7.54
C GLY A 301 19.51 16.99 -7.68
N HIS A 302 19.97 16.16 -6.74
CA HIS A 302 19.82 14.69 -6.77
C HIS A 302 18.35 14.27 -6.98
N LEU A 303 17.41 14.86 -6.25
CA LEU A 303 15.98 14.53 -6.32
C LEU A 303 15.23 15.22 -7.49
N THR A 304 15.95 15.83 -8.44
CA THR A 304 15.33 16.45 -9.62
C THR A 304 14.70 15.39 -10.53
N ASN A 305 13.58 15.71 -11.16
CA ASN A 305 12.78 14.79 -11.96
C ASN A 305 12.24 13.56 -11.21
N ALA A 306 12.14 13.60 -9.88
CA ALA A 306 11.51 12.56 -9.05
C ALA A 306 10.12 12.15 -9.59
N ARG A 307 9.86 10.83 -9.66
CA ARG A 307 8.69 10.23 -10.33
C ARG A 307 7.86 9.33 -9.44
N ASN A 308 8.51 8.51 -8.62
CA ASN A 308 7.89 7.48 -7.81
C ASN A 308 8.62 7.42 -6.45
N ILE A 309 7.89 7.04 -5.41
CA ILE A 309 8.41 6.96 -4.03
C ILE A 309 7.82 5.74 -3.31
N ASN A 310 8.66 5.09 -2.52
CA ASN A 310 8.27 4.08 -1.54
C ASN A 310 8.96 4.36 -0.20
N VAL A 311 8.36 3.94 0.91
CA VAL A 311 8.93 4.08 2.26
C VAL A 311 9.38 2.72 2.76
N VAL A 312 10.69 2.58 3.00
CA VAL A 312 11.35 1.33 3.36
C VAL A 312 12.01 1.52 4.72
N GLY A 313 11.28 1.16 5.77
CA GLY A 313 11.66 1.45 7.15
C GLY A 313 11.79 2.96 7.39
N ASN A 314 13.03 3.42 7.60
CA ASN A 314 13.36 4.82 7.86
C ASN A 314 13.80 5.61 6.60
N TYR A 315 13.71 5.02 5.41
CA TYR A 315 14.20 5.61 4.16
C TYR A 315 13.07 5.81 3.15
N ALA A 316 13.10 6.92 2.43
CA ALA A 316 12.37 7.12 1.19
C ALA A 316 13.26 6.68 0.03
N TYR A 317 12.75 5.73 -0.76
CA TYR A 317 13.34 5.25 -1.99
C TYR A 317 12.64 5.97 -3.15
N ILE A 318 13.37 6.85 -3.85
CA ILE A 318 12.82 7.79 -4.83
C ILE A 318 13.42 7.52 -6.21
N LEU A 319 12.58 7.19 -7.20
CA LEU A 319 13.03 7.10 -8.59
C LEU A 319 13.07 8.49 -9.23
N THR A 320 14.19 8.86 -9.83
CA THR A 320 14.35 10.06 -10.67
C THR A 320 14.22 9.70 -12.15
N ASP A 321 14.78 10.47 -13.06
CA ASP A 321 14.94 10.07 -14.47
C ASP A 321 16.23 9.30 -14.75
N ARG A 322 17.12 9.14 -13.75
CA ARG A 322 18.46 8.54 -13.90
C ARG A 322 18.79 7.46 -12.87
N ALA A 323 18.28 7.57 -11.65
CA ALA A 323 18.70 6.73 -10.52
C ALA A 323 17.55 6.41 -9.55
N LEU A 324 17.83 5.48 -8.64
CA LEU A 324 17.13 5.33 -7.37
C LEU A 324 17.92 6.09 -6.30
N GLU A 325 17.28 7.09 -5.71
CA GLU A 325 17.83 7.94 -4.65
C GLU A 325 17.37 7.42 -3.28
N VAL A 326 18.28 7.39 -2.31
CA VAL A 326 18.00 6.99 -0.93
C VAL A 326 18.05 8.21 0.00
N VAL A 327 16.94 8.49 0.66
CA VAL A 327 16.80 9.61 1.59
C VAL A 327 16.35 9.10 2.95
N ASN A 328 17.14 9.32 4.00
CA ASN A 328 16.71 9.08 5.37
C ASN A 328 15.62 10.09 5.76
N ILE A 329 14.48 9.57 6.22
CA ILE A 329 13.27 10.31 6.59
C ILE A 329 12.85 10.06 8.05
N SER A 330 13.76 9.52 8.88
CA SER A 330 13.53 9.32 10.33
C SER A 330 13.10 10.61 11.03
N ASP A 331 13.73 11.73 10.63
CA ASP A 331 13.26 13.08 10.88
C ASP A 331 12.62 13.64 9.59
N PRO A 332 11.28 13.68 9.50
CA PRO A 332 10.58 14.18 8.32
C PRO A 332 10.65 15.72 8.17
N THR A 333 11.21 16.44 9.14
CA THR A 333 11.47 17.89 9.07
C THR A 333 12.90 18.20 8.62
N GLY A 334 13.84 17.28 8.82
CA GLY A 334 15.24 17.35 8.40
C GLY A 334 15.71 16.13 7.61
N PRO A 335 15.08 15.78 6.46
CA PRO A 335 15.47 14.63 5.64
C PRO A 335 16.92 14.77 5.14
N ARG A 336 17.58 13.63 4.92
CA ARG A 336 18.99 13.57 4.50
C ARG A 336 19.19 12.58 3.37
N TRP A 337 19.73 13.03 2.24
CA TRP A 337 20.21 12.14 1.18
C TRP A 337 21.39 11.31 1.70
N VAL A 338 21.42 10.04 1.32
CA VAL A 338 22.36 9.03 1.81
C VAL A 338 23.20 8.48 0.66
N SER A 339 22.54 8.06 -0.43
CA SER A 339 23.18 7.46 -1.60
C SER A 339 22.26 7.52 -2.83
N GLU A 340 22.84 7.22 -3.99
CA GLU A 340 22.15 6.81 -5.21
C GLU A 340 22.55 5.37 -5.56
N THR A 341 21.68 4.63 -6.28
CA THR A 341 22.06 3.31 -6.80
C THR A 341 23.08 3.42 -7.94
N THR A 342 24.00 2.46 -8.02
CA THR A 342 24.96 2.34 -9.12
C THR A 342 24.38 1.64 -10.36
N ALA A 343 23.16 1.11 -10.28
CA ALA A 343 22.51 0.40 -11.39
C ALA A 343 22.19 1.36 -12.55
N PRO A 344 22.52 1.02 -13.82
CA PRO A 344 22.11 1.82 -14.97
C PRO A 344 20.60 1.69 -15.20
N LEU A 345 19.86 2.76 -14.89
CA LEU A 345 18.41 2.85 -15.10
C LEU A 345 18.08 3.73 -16.32
N ARG A 346 17.08 3.31 -17.11
CA ARG A 346 16.64 4.01 -18.33
C ARG A 346 15.15 4.28 -18.27
N ASP A 347 14.77 5.52 -17.96
CA ASP A 347 13.36 5.91 -17.71
C ASP A 347 12.69 5.01 -16.64
N PRO A 348 13.19 4.99 -15.40
CA PRO A 348 12.58 4.20 -14.34
C PRO A 348 11.22 4.77 -13.93
N ARG A 349 10.27 3.88 -13.61
CA ARG A 349 8.83 4.18 -13.56
C ARG A 349 8.19 3.85 -12.21
N SER A 350 8.46 2.67 -11.68
CA SER A 350 7.86 2.18 -10.44
C SER A 350 8.84 1.28 -9.68
N LEU A 351 8.72 1.21 -8.36
CA LEU A 351 9.39 0.21 -7.55
C LEU A 351 8.50 -0.34 -6.44
N ALA A 352 8.83 -1.54 -6.00
CA ALA A 352 8.27 -2.17 -4.82
C ALA A 352 9.35 -2.97 -4.10
N VAL A 353 9.30 -3.00 -2.77
CA VAL A 353 10.28 -3.71 -1.93
C VAL A 353 9.58 -4.84 -1.19
N GLN A 354 10.25 -5.99 -1.10
CA GLN A 354 9.85 -7.10 -0.26
C GLN A 354 11.09 -7.65 0.45
N PHE A 355 11.12 -7.50 1.77
CA PHE A 355 12.22 -7.94 2.64
C PHE A 355 13.59 -7.40 2.19
N ARG A 356 14.43 -8.23 1.55
CA ARG A 356 15.80 -7.88 1.13
C ARG A 356 15.94 -7.40 -0.31
N TYR A 357 14.86 -7.42 -1.10
CA TYR A 357 14.95 -7.09 -2.53
C TYR A 357 13.99 -5.97 -2.93
N CYS A 358 14.52 -5.03 -3.72
CA CYS A 358 13.77 -3.99 -4.40
C CYS A 358 13.63 -4.38 -5.87
N PHE A 359 12.40 -4.50 -6.34
CA PHE A 359 12.06 -4.78 -7.73
C PHE A 359 11.57 -3.48 -8.34
N LEU A 360 12.19 -3.06 -9.44
CA LEU A 360 11.86 -1.80 -10.13
C LEU A 360 11.62 -2.04 -11.62
N THR A 361 10.83 -1.17 -12.22
CA THR A 361 10.54 -1.15 -13.65
C THR A 361 11.19 0.04 -14.32
N ASP A 362 11.76 -0.18 -15.49
CA ASP A 362 12.24 0.86 -16.38
C ASP A 362 12.00 0.46 -17.85
N ALA A 363 12.48 1.26 -18.80
CA ALA A 363 12.22 1.02 -20.21
C ALA A 363 12.96 -0.20 -20.80
N ASP A 364 13.83 -0.90 -20.05
CA ASP A 364 14.41 -2.20 -20.42
C ASP A 364 13.58 -3.38 -19.89
N GLY A 365 12.74 -3.18 -18.87
CA GLY A 365 11.91 -4.20 -18.25
C GLY A 365 11.87 -4.11 -16.73
N MET A 366 11.98 -5.26 -16.04
CA MET A 366 12.15 -5.32 -14.59
C MET A 366 13.62 -5.52 -14.22
N LYS A 367 14.10 -4.81 -13.19
CA LYS A 367 15.44 -4.96 -12.58
C LYS A 367 15.30 -5.24 -11.09
N VAL A 368 16.29 -5.92 -10.51
CA VAL A 368 16.32 -6.29 -9.08
C VAL A 368 17.55 -5.67 -8.41
N LEU A 369 17.33 -5.08 -7.24
CA LEU A 369 18.39 -4.60 -6.35
C LEU A 369 18.35 -5.36 -5.02
N ASP A 370 19.52 -5.74 -4.50
CA ASP A 370 19.70 -6.15 -3.11
C ASP A 370 19.69 -4.88 -2.24
N VAL A 371 18.80 -4.87 -1.25
CA VAL A 371 18.58 -3.79 -0.28
C VAL A 371 18.66 -4.31 1.16
N THR A 372 19.41 -5.39 1.37
CA THR A 372 19.79 -5.89 2.71
C THR A 372 20.52 -4.79 3.51
N ASP A 373 21.34 -3.99 2.84
CA ASP A 373 21.77 -2.67 3.32
C ASP A 373 20.82 -1.60 2.77
N LEU A 374 19.94 -1.09 3.63
CA LEU A 374 18.94 -0.09 3.24
C LEU A 374 19.56 1.24 2.79
N GLU A 375 20.79 1.55 3.19
CA GLU A 375 21.50 2.77 2.82
C GLU A 375 22.20 2.66 1.46
N HIS A 376 22.48 1.45 0.96
CA HIS A 376 23.27 1.24 -0.27
C HIS A 376 22.70 0.15 -1.20
N PRO A 377 21.56 0.39 -1.88
CA PRO A 377 20.96 -0.53 -2.87
C PRO A 377 21.92 -0.93 -3.99
N ARG A 378 22.13 -2.24 -4.19
CA ARG A 378 23.07 -2.78 -5.18
C ARG A 378 22.37 -3.55 -6.28
N ALA A 379 22.80 -3.38 -7.53
CA ALA A 379 22.31 -4.20 -8.64
C ALA A 379 22.56 -5.69 -8.40
N VAL A 380 21.56 -6.53 -8.66
CA VAL A 380 21.74 -7.98 -8.77
C VAL A 380 22.04 -8.32 -10.23
N GLU A 381 23.31 -8.55 -10.53
CA GLU A 381 23.78 -8.83 -11.89
C GLU A 381 23.08 -10.06 -12.49
N GLY A 382 22.52 -9.91 -13.69
CA GLY A 382 21.79 -10.98 -14.39
C GLY A 382 20.35 -11.23 -13.94
N ALA A 383 19.85 -10.57 -12.88
CA ALA A 383 18.46 -10.72 -12.41
C ALA A 383 17.43 -9.86 -13.17
N GLY A 384 17.82 -9.21 -14.28
CA GLY A 384 16.92 -8.40 -15.09
C GLY A 384 16.03 -9.24 -16.00
N LEU A 385 14.73 -8.91 -16.05
CA LEU A 385 13.77 -9.51 -16.97
C LEU A 385 13.33 -8.50 -18.04
N PRO A 386 13.59 -8.75 -19.34
CA PRO A 386 13.14 -7.87 -20.39
C PRO A 386 11.61 -7.94 -20.53
N LEU A 387 10.98 -6.77 -20.52
CA LEU A 387 9.55 -6.56 -20.78
C LEU A 387 9.39 -5.40 -21.76
N ARG A 388 8.29 -5.33 -22.52
CA ARG A 388 8.21 -4.41 -23.66
C ARG A 388 7.92 -2.97 -23.25
N ASP A 389 7.09 -2.78 -22.24
CA ASP A 389 6.70 -1.48 -21.71
C ASP A 389 6.31 -1.59 -20.22
N ALA A 390 7.24 -2.04 -19.37
CA ALA A 390 6.99 -2.20 -17.93
C ALA A 390 6.62 -0.86 -17.26
N GLN A 391 5.43 -0.77 -16.68
CA GLN A 391 4.89 0.41 -15.99
C GLN A 391 4.83 0.16 -14.47
N GLY A 392 3.67 0.24 -13.82
CA GLY A 392 3.51 -0.06 -12.40
C GLY A 392 3.81 -1.54 -12.04
N ILE A 393 4.45 -1.73 -10.89
CA ILE A 393 4.75 -3.05 -10.30
C ILE A 393 4.06 -3.21 -8.94
N TYR A 394 3.58 -4.42 -8.66
CA TYR A 394 3.08 -4.82 -7.34
C TYR A 394 3.60 -6.21 -6.99
N LEU A 395 4.12 -6.37 -5.77
CA LEU A 395 4.61 -7.66 -5.26
C LEU A 395 3.52 -8.27 -4.39
N ALA A 396 3.17 -9.54 -4.63
CA ALA A 396 2.34 -10.32 -3.73
C ALA A 396 2.91 -11.75 -3.61
N ARG A 397 3.39 -12.09 -2.42
CA ARG A 397 4.03 -13.37 -2.11
C ARG A 397 5.25 -13.64 -3.01
N GLU A 398 5.37 -14.83 -3.61
CA GLU A 398 6.41 -15.21 -4.57
C GLU A 398 6.25 -14.57 -5.97
N TYR A 399 5.28 -13.66 -6.19
CA TYR A 399 5.00 -13.09 -7.51
C TYR A 399 5.14 -11.57 -7.58
N ALA A 400 5.72 -11.09 -8.69
CA ALA A 400 5.64 -9.71 -9.12
C ALA A 400 4.65 -9.57 -10.28
N TYR A 401 3.73 -8.62 -10.15
CA TYR A 401 2.71 -8.29 -11.13
C TYR A 401 3.11 -6.95 -11.77
N VAL A 402 3.37 -6.96 -13.08
CA VAL A 402 3.84 -5.78 -13.82
C VAL A 402 2.84 -5.45 -14.93
N ALA A 403 2.38 -4.21 -14.96
CA ALA A 403 1.62 -3.67 -16.08
C ALA A 403 2.57 -3.47 -17.28
N ASP A 404 2.44 -4.27 -18.34
CA ASP A 404 3.34 -4.28 -19.53
C ASP A 404 2.72 -3.58 -20.76
N GLY A 405 2.03 -2.46 -20.51
CA GLY A 405 1.37 -1.63 -21.53
C GLY A 405 0.43 -2.42 -22.43
N ALA A 406 0.78 -2.53 -23.71
CA ALA A 406 -0.04 -3.23 -24.70
C ALA A 406 0.08 -4.77 -24.68
N ASP A 407 0.97 -5.35 -23.87
CA ASP A 407 1.07 -6.81 -23.66
C ASP A 407 0.28 -7.28 -22.44
N GLY A 408 -0.34 -6.35 -21.69
CA GLY A 408 -1.29 -6.65 -20.62
C GLY A 408 -0.63 -6.72 -19.25
N LEU A 409 -0.82 -7.82 -18.54
CA LEU A 409 -0.27 -8.07 -17.22
C LEU A 409 0.80 -9.17 -17.31
N ALA A 410 2.06 -8.82 -17.05
CA ALA A 410 3.14 -9.78 -16.87
C ALA A 410 3.15 -10.25 -15.41
N ILE A 411 3.10 -11.56 -15.22
CA ILE A 411 3.17 -12.24 -13.93
C ILE A 411 4.52 -12.94 -13.87
N LEU A 412 5.35 -12.52 -12.93
CA LEU A 412 6.73 -12.95 -12.81
C LEU A 412 6.89 -13.72 -11.51
N ASP A 413 7.47 -14.91 -11.58
CA ASP A 413 7.91 -15.65 -10.39
C ASP A 413 9.23 -15.01 -9.89
N ILE A 414 9.20 -14.63 -8.63
CA ILE A 414 10.29 -14.00 -7.87
C ILE A 414 10.62 -14.77 -6.58
N GLU A 415 10.20 -16.04 -6.45
CA GLU A 415 10.56 -16.93 -5.33
C GLU A 415 12.08 -16.85 -5.06
N ARG A 416 12.85 -16.98 -6.15
CA ARG A 416 14.30 -16.72 -6.21
C ARG A 416 14.53 -15.34 -6.80
N ALA A 417 14.56 -14.32 -5.96
CA ALA A 417 14.67 -12.91 -6.35
C ALA A 417 15.89 -12.59 -7.25
N GLU A 418 16.98 -13.37 -7.18
CA GLU A 418 18.18 -13.21 -8.00
C GLU A 418 18.10 -13.93 -9.36
N HIS A 419 17.10 -14.79 -9.54
CA HIS A 419 16.80 -15.53 -10.76
C HIS A 419 15.29 -15.50 -11.08
N PRO A 420 14.70 -14.30 -11.20
CA PRO A 420 13.28 -14.18 -11.50
C PRO A 420 12.99 -14.67 -12.92
N LYS A 421 11.77 -15.13 -13.18
CA LYS A 421 11.32 -15.60 -14.51
C LYS A 421 9.92 -15.12 -14.85
N LEU A 422 9.64 -14.92 -16.14
CA LEU A 422 8.27 -14.75 -16.62
C LEU A 422 7.52 -16.08 -16.44
N ASP A 423 6.44 -16.07 -15.66
CA ASP A 423 5.57 -17.22 -15.47
C ASP A 423 4.40 -17.18 -16.46
N GLN A 424 3.70 -16.04 -16.51
CA GLN A 424 2.57 -15.84 -17.42
C GLN A 424 2.53 -14.41 -17.98
N LEU A 425 2.07 -14.28 -19.23
CA LEU A 425 1.63 -13.01 -19.81
C LEU A 425 0.12 -13.10 -20.07
N PHE A 426 -0.66 -12.20 -19.45
CA PHE A 426 -2.12 -12.22 -19.51
C PHE A 426 -2.68 -10.92 -20.08
N ASN A 427 -3.40 -11.00 -21.21
CA ASN A 427 -3.98 -9.83 -21.87
C ASN A 427 -5.50 -9.91 -22.14
N ASP A 428 -6.19 -10.94 -21.65
CA ASP A 428 -7.60 -11.24 -21.92
C ASP A 428 -8.00 -11.04 -23.41
N GLY A 429 -7.24 -11.66 -24.33
CA GLY A 429 -7.48 -11.57 -25.76
C GLY A 429 -7.28 -10.16 -26.36
N GLY A 430 -6.45 -9.34 -25.71
CA GLY A 430 -6.17 -7.95 -26.09
C GLY A 430 -7.09 -6.90 -25.46
N LYS A 431 -8.02 -7.31 -24.57
CA LYS A 431 -8.85 -6.37 -23.80
C LYS A 431 -8.05 -5.63 -22.71
N LEU A 432 -6.94 -6.20 -22.26
CA LEU A 432 -5.85 -5.49 -21.57
C LEU A 432 -4.83 -5.08 -22.63
N SER A 433 -4.66 -3.79 -22.88
CA SER A 433 -3.77 -3.31 -23.96
C SER A 433 -3.28 -1.87 -23.82
N ASP A 434 -3.36 -1.30 -22.62
CA ASP A 434 -2.81 0.00 -22.23
C ASP A 434 -2.57 0.02 -20.71
N THR A 435 -2.01 -1.06 -20.15
CA THR A 435 -1.87 -1.23 -18.70
C THR A 435 -0.81 -0.29 -18.14
N ARG A 436 -1.15 0.43 -17.06
CA ARG A 436 -0.33 1.49 -16.45
C ARG A 436 0.05 1.24 -15.01
N ASP A 437 -0.85 0.66 -14.23
CA ASP A 437 -0.58 0.26 -12.85
C ASP A 437 -1.42 -0.96 -12.47
N VAL A 438 -0.98 -1.68 -11.45
CA VAL A 438 -1.68 -2.83 -10.87
C VAL A 438 -1.58 -2.79 -9.35
N LYS A 439 -2.65 -3.20 -8.68
CA LYS A 439 -2.65 -3.53 -7.24
C LYS A 439 -3.28 -4.91 -7.08
N VAL A 440 -2.74 -5.71 -6.17
CA VAL A 440 -3.28 -7.05 -5.88
C VAL A 440 -3.80 -7.09 -4.45
N GLY A 441 -4.93 -7.77 -4.24
CA GLY A 441 -5.47 -8.00 -2.90
C GLY A 441 -6.43 -9.18 -2.86
N MET A 442 -6.67 -9.70 -1.67
CA MET A 442 -7.59 -10.82 -1.45
C MET A 442 -9.00 -10.36 -1.07
N ALA A 443 -9.99 -11.13 -1.49
CA ALA A 443 -11.32 -11.15 -0.89
C ALA A 443 -11.65 -12.61 -0.51
N TYR A 444 -11.78 -12.86 0.79
CA TYR A 444 -11.91 -14.20 1.38
C TYR A 444 -10.76 -15.14 1.00
N ALA A 445 -10.99 -16.03 0.03
CA ALA A 445 -10.03 -17.04 -0.42
C ALA A 445 -9.59 -16.86 -1.89
N SER A 446 -10.15 -15.88 -2.60
CA SER A 446 -9.72 -15.51 -3.95
C SER A 446 -8.76 -14.33 -3.93
N LEU A 447 -7.81 -14.32 -4.87
CA LEU A 447 -6.85 -13.23 -5.09
C LEU A 447 -7.27 -12.44 -6.35
N PHE A 448 -7.22 -11.12 -6.31
CA PHE A 448 -7.63 -10.25 -7.41
C PHE A 448 -6.56 -9.23 -7.79
N ALA A 449 -6.33 -9.05 -9.10
CA ALA A 449 -5.60 -7.90 -9.64
C ALA A 449 -6.58 -6.81 -10.08
N TYR A 450 -6.31 -5.59 -9.64
CA TYR A 450 -6.98 -4.36 -10.02
C TYR A 450 -6.04 -3.59 -10.95
N VAL A 451 -6.31 -3.63 -12.26
CA VAL A 451 -5.41 -3.13 -13.31
C VAL A 451 -5.96 -1.84 -13.91
N ALA A 452 -5.20 -0.76 -13.83
CA ALA A 452 -5.49 0.50 -14.51
C ALA A 452 -5.03 0.40 -15.97
N ASP A 453 -5.97 0.11 -16.87
CA ASP A 453 -5.73 -0.18 -18.30
C ASP A 453 -6.03 1.02 -19.20
N GLY A 454 -5.56 2.21 -18.78
CA GLY A 454 -5.57 3.46 -19.55
C GLY A 454 -6.86 3.70 -20.36
N LYS A 455 -6.76 3.62 -21.69
CA LYS A 455 -7.87 3.78 -22.65
C LYS A 455 -9.10 2.88 -22.42
N ASN A 456 -8.95 1.78 -21.66
CA ASN A 456 -9.97 0.77 -21.42
C ASN A 456 -10.54 0.80 -19.97
N GLY A 457 -10.06 1.70 -19.11
CA GLY A 457 -10.49 1.88 -17.72
C GLY A 457 -9.94 0.84 -16.73
N LEU A 458 -10.59 0.69 -15.57
CA LEU A 458 -10.25 -0.34 -14.59
C LEU A 458 -10.66 -1.74 -15.09
N LYS A 459 -9.75 -2.71 -14.98
CA LYS A 459 -10.08 -4.15 -15.03
C LYS A 459 -9.91 -4.78 -13.66
N VAL A 460 -10.77 -5.74 -13.35
CA VAL A 460 -10.66 -6.60 -12.17
C VAL A 460 -10.49 -8.03 -12.67
N VAL A 461 -9.42 -8.69 -12.26
CA VAL A 461 -9.05 -10.03 -12.73
C VAL A 461 -8.95 -10.94 -11.51
N GLU A 462 -9.75 -12.01 -11.45
CA GLU A 462 -9.57 -13.08 -10.46
C GLU A 462 -8.34 -13.90 -10.84
N LEU A 463 -7.30 -13.83 -10.02
CA LEU A 463 -6.00 -14.49 -10.23
C LEU A 463 -6.03 -15.94 -9.74
N THR A 464 -6.69 -16.19 -8.61
CA THR A 464 -6.87 -17.52 -8.02
C THR A 464 -8.26 -17.62 -7.41
N ASN A 465 -8.87 -18.80 -7.51
CA ASN A 465 -10.07 -19.20 -6.76
C ASN A 465 -9.82 -20.55 -6.05
N PRO A 466 -10.65 -20.94 -5.05
CA PRO A 466 -10.44 -22.12 -4.21
C PRO A 466 -10.77 -23.47 -4.87
#